data_AF-A0A1W9T605-F1
#
_entry.id   AF-A0A1W9T605-F1
#
_cell.length_a   1.000
_cell.length_b   1.000
_cell.length_c   1.000
_cell.angle_alpha   90.00
_cell.angle_beta   90.00
_cell.angle_gamma   90.00
#
_symmetry.space_group_name_H-M   'P 1'
#
loop_
_entity.id
_entity.type
_entity.pdbx_description
1 polymer ?
#
loop_
_entity_poly.entity_id
_entity_poly.type
_entity_poly.pdbx_seq_one_letter_code
_entity_poly.pdbx_strand_id
1 'polypeptide(L)' 'MTLPVSWKGTIAQYAGRLHRDHYSKTEVVIYDYADMNVPMLAKMFGRRLRGYKAIGYNVSDNVE' A
#
# COMPACT_ATOMS: atom_id res chain seq x y z
N MET A 1 11.94 10.66 -3.41
CA MET A 1 12.72 9.66 -2.63
C MET A 1 11.81 8.48 -2.33
N THR A 2 12.13 7.29 -2.83
CA THR A 2 11.39 6.05 -2.53
C THR A 2 12.28 5.18 -1.66
N LEU A 3 11.97 5.12 -0.37
CA LEU A 3 12.60 4.24 0.60
C LEU A 3 11.61 3.16 1.00
N PRO A 4 12.10 1.99 1.45
CA PRO A 4 11.20 1.00 2.03
C PRO A 4 10.47 1.62 3.22
N VAL A 5 9.14 1.55 3.20
CA VAL A 5 8.26 2.09 4.25
C VAL A 5 7.31 0.99 4.76
N SER A 6 6.96 1.04 6.04
CA SER A 6 5.99 0.10 6.63
C SER A 6 5.28 0.63 7.88
N TRP A 7 5.39 1.94 8.16
CA TRP A 7 4.71 2.55 9.30
C TRP A 7 3.28 2.91 8.92
N LYS A 8 2.32 2.52 9.77
CA LYS A 8 0.88 2.58 9.46
C LYS A 8 0.42 3.99 9.10
N GLY A 9 0.85 5.02 9.86
CA GLY A 9 0.40 6.39 9.58
C GLY A 9 1.01 6.97 8.30
N THR A 10 2.20 6.54 7.88
CA THR A 10 2.74 6.95 6.58
C THR A 10 1.93 6.34 5.44
N ILE A 11 1.56 5.06 5.56
CA ILE A 11 0.68 4.39 4.59
C ILE A 11 -0.69 5.06 4.53
N ALA A 12 -1.30 5.37 5.68
CA ALA A 12 -2.57 6.10 5.75
C ALA A 12 -2.46 7.49 5.12
N GLN A 13 -1.36 8.21 5.37
CA GLN A 13 -1.13 9.52 4.77
C GLN A 13 -0.98 9.43 3.25
N TYR A 14 -0.27 8.42 2.74
CA TYR A 14 -0.10 8.22 1.30
C TYR A 14 -1.42 7.85 0.63
N ALA A 15 -2.15 6.88 1.17
CA ALA A 15 -3.48 6.52 0.68
C ALA A 15 -4.46 7.71 0.74
N GLY A 16 -4.43 8.49 1.83
CA GLY A 16 -5.27 9.69 1.96
C GLY A 16 -5.03 10.74 0.87
N ARG A 17 -3.78 10.87 0.39
CA ARG A 17 -3.47 11.76 -0.75
C ARG A 17 -4.13 11.30 -2.04
N LEU A 18 -4.25 9.98 -2.25
CA LEU A 18 -4.92 9.38 -3.40
C LEU A 18 -6.46 9.50 -3.30
N HIS A 19 -7.00 9.51 -2.08
CA HIS A 19 -8.45 9.59 -1.86
C HIS A 19 -9.07 10.97 -2.08
N ARG A 20 -8.29 12.05 -2.23
CA ARG A 20 -8.84 13.39 -2.50
C ARG A 20 -9.80 13.43 -3.69
N ASP A 21 -10.93 14.09 -3.54
CA ASP A 21 -11.99 14.10 -4.55
C ASP A 21 -11.52 14.71 -5.88
N HIS A 22 -11.92 14.05 -6.96
CA HIS A 22 -11.73 14.52 -8.32
C HIS A 22 -12.86 13.98 -9.18
N TYR A 23 -13.49 14.84 -9.98
CA TYR A 23 -14.76 14.54 -10.68
C TYR A 23 -14.70 13.29 -11.59
N SER A 24 -13.53 12.97 -12.13
CA SER A 24 -13.31 11.83 -13.03
C SER A 24 -12.72 10.60 -12.35
N LYS A 25 -12.48 10.62 -11.04
CA LYS A 25 -11.83 9.52 -10.32
C LYS A 25 -12.88 8.51 -9.87
N THR A 26 -12.84 7.33 -10.46
CA THR A 26 -13.79 6.23 -10.18
C THR A 26 -13.30 5.30 -9.07
N GLU A 27 -11.99 5.09 -8.97
CA GLU A 27 -11.38 4.19 -7.99
C GLU A 27 -9.96 4.60 -7.61
N VAL A 28 -9.43 3.99 -6.55
CA VAL A 28 -8.05 4.16 -6.10
C VAL A 28 -7.43 2.78 -5.94
N VAL A 29 -6.39 2.51 -6.73
CA VAL A 29 -5.64 1.25 -6.71
C VAL A 29 -4.19 1.55 -6.29
N ILE A 30 -3.66 0.76 -5.35
CA ILE A 30 -2.27 0.83 -4.92
C ILE A 30 -1.55 -0.42 -5.42
N TYR A 31 -0.56 -0.22 -6.30
CA TYR A 31 0.38 -1.26 -6.67
C TYR A 31 1.58 -1.24 -5.71
N ASP A 32 1.70 -2.27 -4.89
CA ASP A 32 2.79 -2.40 -3.90
C ASP A 32 3.80 -3.46 -4.35
N TYR A 33 4.87 -3.00 -4.98
CA TYR A 33 5.96 -3.88 -5.41
C TYR A 33 6.83 -4.28 -4.21
N ALA A 34 7.03 -5.59 -4.03
CA ALA A 34 7.81 -6.14 -2.93
C ALA A 34 8.86 -7.12 -3.43
N ASP A 35 10.09 -6.96 -2.95
CA ASP A 35 11.14 -7.96 -3.09
C ASP A 35 11.05 -8.93 -1.91
N MET A 36 10.65 -10.17 -2.21
CA MET A 36 10.47 -11.22 -1.22
C MET A 36 11.76 -11.98 -0.91
N ASN A 37 12.82 -11.81 -1.72
CA ASN A 37 14.12 -12.45 -1.51
C ASN A 37 14.94 -11.75 -0.42
N VAL A 38 14.60 -10.51 -0.08
CA VAL A 38 15.24 -9.76 1.01
C VAL A 38 14.36 -9.84 2.27
N PRO A 39 14.79 -10.57 3.34
CA PRO A 39 13.94 -10.85 4.50
C PRO A 39 13.38 -9.60 5.20
N MET A 40 14.14 -8.51 5.21
CA MET A 40 13.70 -7.24 5.78
C MET A 40 12.55 -6.62 4.96
N LEU A 41 12.65 -6.64 3.63
CA LEU A 41 11.62 -6.10 2.73
C LEU A 41 10.35 -6.96 2.76
N ALA A 42 10.47 -8.28 2.82
CA ALA A 42 9.34 -9.19 3.00
C ALA A 42 8.56 -8.91 4.30
N LYS A 43 9.27 -8.68 5.42
CA LYS A 43 8.64 -8.29 6.70
C LYS A 43 7.93 -6.94 6.60
N MET A 44 8.52 -5.99 5.87
CA MET A 44 7.92 -4.67 5.64
C MET A 44 6.67 -4.74 4.76
N PHE A 45 6.69 -5.55 3.72
CA PHE A 45 5.52 -5.83 2.89
C PHE A 45 4.37 -6.39 3.74
N GLY A 46 4.62 -7.41 4.56
CA GLY A 46 3.59 -7.95 5.46
C GLY A 46 3.01 -6.91 6.44
N ARG A 47 3.82 -5.94 6.88
CA ARG A 47 3.35 -4.79 7.69
C ARG A 47 2.48 -3.83 6.87
N ARG A 48 2.86 -3.55 5.62
CA ARG A 48 2.07 -2.73 4.69
C ARG A 48 0.72 -3.37 4.38
N LEU A 49 0.66 -4.68 4.12
CA LEU A 49 -0.59 -5.42 3.93
C LEU A 49 -1.57 -5.23 5.09
N ARG A 50 -1.08 -5.34 6.33
CA ARG A 50 -1.90 -5.05 7.53
C ARG A 50 -2.31 -3.57 7.60
N GLY A 51 -1.45 -2.66 7.16
CA GLY A 51 -1.74 -1.24 7.05
C GLY A 51 -2.89 -0.96 6.08
N TYR A 52 -2.82 -1.49 4.86
CA TYR A 52 -3.86 -1.36 3.84
C TYR A 52 -5.21 -1.91 4.31
N LYS A 53 -5.23 -3.14 4.86
CA LYS A 53 -6.45 -3.74 5.42
C LYS A 53 -7.07 -2.86 6.51
N ALA A 54 -6.25 -2.26 7.38
CA ALA A 54 -6.74 -1.40 8.46
C ALA A 54 -7.37 -0.09 7.97
N ILE A 55 -7.06 0.37 6.76
CA ILE A 55 -7.66 1.56 6.14
C ILE A 55 -8.70 1.22 5.05
N GLY A 56 -9.20 -0.02 5.03
CA GLY A 56 -10.33 -0.43 4.18
C GLY A 56 -9.96 -0.93 2.78
N TYR A 57 -8.68 -1.09 2.46
CA TYR A 57 -8.28 -1.66 1.18
C TYR A 57 -8.41 -3.19 1.21
N ASN A 58 -8.90 -3.75 0.10
CA ASN A 58 -8.80 -5.17 -0.18
C ASN A 58 -7.49 -5.45 -0.91
N VAL A 59 -6.78 -6.49 -0.48
CA VAL A 59 -5.54 -6.93 -1.12
C VAL A 59 -5.91 -8.07 -2.06
N SER A 60 -5.72 -7.83 -3.34
CA SER A 60 -5.82 -8.84 -4.39
C SER A 60 -4.39 -9.25 -4.75
N ASP A 61 -4.11 -10.55 -4.77
CA ASP A 61 -2.92 -11.02 -5.47
C ASP A 61 -3.23 -10.93 -6.97
N ASN A 62 -2.47 -10.13 -7.71
CA ASN A 62 -2.40 -10.28 -9.15
C ASN A 62 -1.64 -11.58 -9.41
N VAL A 63 -2.38 -12.70 -9.42
CA VAL A 63 -1.94 -13.93 -10.07
C VAL A 63 -2.27 -13.74 -11.54
N GLU A 64 -1.28 -13.29 -12.32
CA GLU A 64 -1.23 -13.74 -13.73
C GLU A 64 -0.91 -15.23 -13.76
#